data_AF-A0A3D4HG85-F1
#
_entry.id   AF-A0A3D4HG85-F1
#
_cell.length_a   1.000
_cell.length_b   1.000
_cell.length_c   1.000
_cell.angle_alpha   90.00
_cell.angle_beta   90.00
_cell.angle_gamma   90.00
#
_symmetry.space_group_name_H-M   'P 1'
#
loop_
_entity.id
_entity.type
_entity.pdbx_description
1 polymer ?
#
loop_
_entity_poly.entity_id
_entity_poly.type
_entity_poly.pdbx_seq_one_letter_code
_entity_poly.pdbx_strand_id
1 'polypeptide(L)'
;MAHIKKKKKVDYEALGSAFMRIPGMDVLAARALLDLGFSETYQLSGRSPEVLFEAHKIKKPDAPIHILWAFRMLVYAAENTEELDPKKLKLSSWA
;
A
#
# COMPACT_ATOMS: atom_id res chain seq x y z
N MET A 1 -18.95 -24.10 17.78
CA MET A 1 -18.09 -24.51 16.65
C MET A 1 -16.89 -23.57 16.60
N ALA A 2 -15.67 -24.06 16.80
CA ALA A 2 -14.48 -23.24 16.73
C ALA A 2 -14.14 -22.95 15.26
N HIS A 3 -14.25 -21.69 14.84
CA HIS A 3 -13.74 -21.27 13.53
C HIS A 3 -12.21 -21.40 13.53
N ILE A 4 -11.71 -22.44 12.87
CA ILE A 4 -10.27 -22.57 12.57
C ILE A 4 -9.93 -21.41 11.65
N LYS A 5 -9.31 -20.35 12.20
CA LYS A 5 -8.82 -19.20 11.45
C LYS A 5 -7.73 -19.69 10.50
N LYS A 6 -8.10 -19.96 9.25
CA LYS A 6 -7.19 -20.45 8.20
C LYS A 6 -6.04 -19.43 8.09
N LYS A 7 -4.81 -19.86 8.39
CA LYS A 7 -3.62 -19.01 8.32
C LYS A 7 -3.53 -18.46 6.90
N LYS A 8 -3.63 -17.13 6.74
CA LYS A 8 -3.61 -16.47 5.43
C LYS A 8 -2.27 -16.84 4.77
N LYS A 9 -2.29 -17.37 3.55
CA LYS A 9 -1.04 -17.64 2.81
C LYS A 9 -0.27 -16.32 2.71
N VAL A 10 1.03 -16.41 2.98
CA VAL A 10 1.93 -15.26 2.85
C VAL A 10 1.97 -14.84 1.39
N ASP A 11 1.73 -13.55 1.13
CA ASP A 11 1.71 -12.98 -0.21
C ASP A 11 3.15 -12.62 -0.62
N TYR A 12 3.89 -13.63 -1.08
CA TYR A 12 5.31 -13.51 -1.45
C TYR A 12 5.55 -12.53 -2.59
N GLU A 13 4.57 -12.39 -3.51
CA GLU A 13 4.64 -11.43 -4.61
C GLU A 13 4.60 -10.00 -4.08
N ALA A 14 3.66 -9.70 -3.18
CA ALA A 14 3.59 -8.41 -2.52
C ALA A 14 4.84 -8.14 -1.65
N LEU A 15 5.31 -9.13 -0.90
CA LEU A 15 6.52 -9.02 -0.08
C LEU A 15 7.80 -8.73 -0.90
N GLY A 16 7.89 -9.28 -2.11
CA GLY A 16 9.01 -9.07 -3.03
C GLY A 16 8.89 -7.79 -3.88
N SER A 17 7.78 -7.08 -3.79
CA SER A 17 7.52 -5.91 -4.65
C SER A 17 8.40 -4.71 -4.28
N ALA A 18 8.58 -3.79 -5.24
CA ALA A 18 9.31 -2.54 -5.02
C ALA A 18 8.71 -1.68 -3.90
N PHE A 19 7.41 -1.80 -3.64
CA PHE A 19 6.69 -1.06 -2.59
C PHE A 19 7.20 -1.40 -1.18
N MET A 20 7.66 -2.63 -0.97
CA MET A 20 8.18 -3.09 0.32
C MET A 20 9.56 -2.54 0.66
N ARG A 21 10.23 -1.83 -0.27
CA ARG A 21 11.47 -1.10 0.00
C ARG A 21 11.22 0.14 0.89
N ILE A 22 9.98 0.64 0.94
CA ILE A 22 9.61 1.78 1.76
C ILE A 22 9.39 1.30 3.21
N PRO A 23 10.09 1.89 4.20
CA PRO A 23 9.89 1.54 5.60
C PRO A 23 8.44 1.74 6.04
N GLY A 24 7.91 0.81 6.85
CA GLY A 24 6.55 0.89 7.37
C GLY A 24 5.45 0.47 6.38
N MET A 25 5.80 -0.11 5.23
CA MET A 25 4.84 -0.58 4.24
C MET A 25 3.97 -1.73 4.75
N ASP A 26 2.68 -1.68 4.40
CA ASP A 26 1.75 -2.79 4.60
C ASP A 26 1.71 -3.68 3.35
N VAL A 27 1.90 -4.98 3.56
CA VAL A 27 1.83 -6.02 2.52
C VAL A 27 0.47 -6.02 1.83
N LEU A 28 -0.62 -5.71 2.54
CA LEU A 28 -1.96 -5.61 1.93
C LEU A 28 -2.06 -4.46 0.93
N ALA A 29 -1.43 -3.32 1.25
CA ALA A 29 -1.38 -2.17 0.35
C ALA A 29 -0.46 -2.42 -0.85
N ALA A 30 0.70 -3.07 -0.63
CA ALA A 30 1.56 -3.51 -1.72
C ALA A 30 0.81 -4.45 -2.68
N ARG A 31 0.06 -5.42 -2.13
CA ARG A 31 -0.79 -6.29 -2.95
C ARG A 31 -1.88 -5.53 -3.69
N ALA A 32 -2.49 -4.54 -3.04
CA ALA A 32 -3.51 -3.70 -3.64
C ALA A 32 -2.99 -2.94 -4.87
N LEU A 33 -1.76 -2.44 -4.84
CA LEU A 33 -1.11 -1.80 -5.98
C LEU A 33 -0.77 -2.77 -7.10
N LEU A 34 -0.28 -3.97 -6.77
CA LEU A 34 -0.05 -5.03 -7.77
C LEU A 34 -1.36 -5.42 -8.47
N ASP A 35 -2.45 -5.57 -7.71
CA ASP A 35 -3.78 -5.86 -8.28
C ASP A 35 -4.31 -4.71 -9.17
N LEU A 36 -3.81 -3.48 -8.98
CA LEU A 36 -4.11 -2.32 -9.83
C LEU A 36 -3.19 -2.19 -11.05
N GLY A 37 -2.17 -3.06 -11.17
CA GLY A 37 -1.24 -3.10 -12.29
C GLY A 37 0.02 -2.25 -12.12
N PHE A 38 0.31 -1.80 -10.90
CA PHE A 38 1.56 -1.10 -10.58
C PHE A 38 2.61 -2.10 -10.09
N SER A 39 3.85 -1.97 -10.57
CA SER A 39 4.97 -2.82 -10.18
C SER A 39 6.12 -2.05 -9.52
N GLU A 40 6.22 -0.74 -9.77
CA GLU A 40 7.33 0.10 -9.33
C GLU A 40 6.85 1.38 -8.64
N THR A 41 7.62 1.89 -7.67
CA THR A 41 7.24 3.05 -6.84
C THR A 41 7.11 4.34 -7.66
N TYR A 42 7.99 4.58 -8.62
CA TYR A 42 7.96 5.80 -9.44
C TYR A 42 6.66 5.97 -10.25
N GLN A 43 5.94 4.86 -10.53
CA GLN A 43 4.67 4.91 -11.26
C GLN A 43 3.54 5.60 -10.46
N LEU A 44 3.75 5.76 -9.16
CA LEU A 44 2.82 6.42 -8.24
C LEU A 44 3.05 7.93 -8.14
N SER A 45 4.19 8.43 -8.62
CA SER A 45 4.49 9.88 -8.61
C SER A 45 3.41 10.65 -9.38
N GLY A 46 2.82 11.68 -8.77
CA GLY A 46 1.76 12.47 -9.38
C GLY A 46 0.40 11.77 -9.49
N ARG A 47 0.22 10.59 -8.86
CA ARG A 47 -1.09 9.94 -8.73
C ARG A 47 -1.81 10.43 -7.47
N SER A 48 -3.14 10.50 -7.53
CA SER A 48 -3.95 10.72 -6.33
C SER A 48 -4.09 9.41 -5.54
N PRO A 49 -3.69 9.36 -4.26
CA PRO A 49 -3.92 8.22 -3.38
C PRO A 49 -5.41 7.84 -3.26
N GLU A 50 -6.29 8.83 -3.20
CA GLU A 50 -7.74 8.66 -3.10
C GLU A 50 -8.30 7.97 -4.34
N VAL A 51 -7.86 8.38 -5.54
CA VAL A 51 -8.29 7.74 -6.80
C VAL A 51 -7.78 6.29 -6.88
N LEU A 52 -6.55 6.03 -6.45
CA LEU A 52 -6.01 4.67 -6.37
C LEU A 52 -6.82 3.80 -5.41
N PHE A 53 -7.20 4.35 -4.26
CA PHE A 53 -7.99 3.63 -3.27
C PHE A 53 -9.42 3.34 -3.74
N GLU A 54 -10.07 4.29 -4.41
CA GLU A 54 -11.39 4.06 -5.00
C GLU A 54 -11.32 3.00 -6.11
N ALA A 55 -10.29 3.02 -6.95
CA ALA A 55 -10.06 1.96 -7.94
C ALA A 55 -9.85 0.59 -7.28
N HIS A 56 -9.17 0.55 -6.13
CA HIS A 56 -9.03 -0.68 -5.34
C HIS A 56 -10.37 -1.15 -4.78
N LYS A 57 -11.20 -0.24 -4.25
CA LYS A 57 -12.51 -0.54 -3.68
C LYS A 57 -13.50 -1.08 -4.71
N ILE A 58 -13.41 -0.69 -5.98
CA ILE A 58 -14.21 -1.30 -7.05
C ILE A 58 -13.99 -2.82 -7.10
N LYS A 59 -12.75 -3.28 -6.87
CA LYS A 59 -12.41 -4.72 -6.84
C LYS A 59 -12.65 -5.35 -5.47
N LYS A 60 -12.46 -4.59 -4.39
CA LYS A 60 -12.57 -5.05 -2.99
C LYS A 60 -13.32 -4.01 -2.15
N PRO A 61 -14.67 -4.03 -2.14
CA PRO A 61 -15.48 -3.00 -1.47
C PRO A 61 -15.21 -2.89 0.04
N ASP A 62 -14.90 -4.00 0.71
CA ASP A 62 -14.58 -4.07 2.14
C ASP A 62 -13.09 -3.79 2.45
N ALA A 63 -12.37 -3.13 1.53
CA ALA A 63 -10.98 -2.79 1.73
C ALA A 63 -10.80 -1.90 2.98
N PRO A 64 -9.89 -2.25 3.89
CA PRO A 64 -9.69 -1.47 5.10
C PRO A 64 -9.05 -0.11 4.78
N ILE A 65 -9.45 0.91 5.56
CA ILE A 65 -9.04 2.30 5.32
C ILE A 65 -7.53 2.54 5.41
N HIS A 66 -6.79 1.71 6.16
CA HIS A 66 -5.34 1.84 6.27
C HIS A 66 -4.60 1.61 4.94
N ILE A 67 -5.25 1.00 3.95
CA ILE A 67 -4.70 0.90 2.58
C ILE A 67 -4.59 2.30 1.95
N LEU A 68 -5.57 3.19 2.18
CA LEU A 68 -5.49 4.59 1.72
C LEU A 68 -4.31 5.31 2.37
N TRP A 69 -4.10 5.10 3.67
CA TRP A 69 -2.97 5.68 4.40
C TRP A 69 -1.63 5.22 3.82
N ALA A 70 -1.54 3.94 3.46
CA ALA A 70 -0.36 3.37 2.82
C ALA A 70 -0.16 3.95 1.41
N PHE A 71 -1.23 4.16 0.64
CA PHE A 71 -1.15 4.79 -0.68
C PHE A 71 -0.65 6.24 -0.58
N ARG A 72 -1.12 7.00 0.40
CA ARG A 72 -0.64 8.38 0.65
C ARG A 72 0.85 8.39 0.96
N MET A 73 1.29 7.48 1.85
CA MET A 73 2.70 7.31 2.17
C MET A 73 3.53 6.91 0.94
N LEU A 74 3.02 6.03 0.10
CA LEU A 74 3.68 5.56 -1.13
C LEU A 74 3.84 6.65 -2.17
N VAL A 75 2.79 7.43 -2.41
CA VAL A 75 2.85 8.57 -3.34
C VAL A 75 3.84 9.60 -2.80
N TYR A 76 3.78 9.93 -1.51
CA TYR A 76 4.77 10.80 -0.87
C TYR A 76 6.19 10.28 -1.07
N ALA A 77 6.44 9.00 -0.82
CA ALA A 77 7.76 8.40 -0.98
C ALA A 77 8.23 8.35 -2.44
N ALA A 78 7.30 8.15 -3.38
CA ALA A 78 7.59 8.18 -4.81
C ALA A 78 7.94 9.59 -5.31
N GLU A 79 7.36 10.62 -4.70
CA GLU A 79 7.59 12.02 -5.05
C GLU A 79 8.83 12.62 -4.36
N ASN A 80 9.30 12.02 -3.26
CA ASN A 80 10.39 12.55 -2.42
C ASN A 80 11.53 11.53 -2.32
N THR A 81 12.21 11.25 -3.44
CA THR A 81 13.22 10.18 -3.51
C THR A 81 14.54 10.50 -2.80
N GLU A 82 14.85 11.78 -2.59
CA GLU A 82 16.15 12.21 -2.03
C GLU A 82 16.11 12.35 -0.50
N GLU A 83 15.01 12.88 0.05
CA GLU A 83 14.87 13.12 1.49
C GLU A 83 13.45 12.77 1.96
N LEU A 84 13.34 11.70 2.72
CA LEU A 84 12.09 11.24 3.31
C LEU A 84 12.02 11.67 4.78
N ASP A 85 10.95 12.37 5.17
CA ASP A 85 10.69 12.67 6.57
C ASP A 85 10.33 11.37 7.32
N PRO A 86 11.14 10.92 8.31
CA PRO A 86 10.87 9.69 9.06
C PRO A 86 9.51 9.68 9.76
N LYS A 87 8.94 10.85 10.08
CA LYS A 87 7.60 10.95 10.67
C LYS A 87 6.52 10.58 9.66
N LYS A 88 6.74 10.90 8.37
CA LYS A 88 5.84 10.56 7.27
C LYS A 88 6.01 9.12 6.78
N LEU A 89 7.00 8.37 7.25
CA LEU A 89 7.14 6.93 7.00
C LEU A 89 6.40 6.05 8.02
N LYS A 90 5.54 6.65 8.83
CA LYS A 90 4.64 5.93 9.74
C LYS A 90 3.23 5.96 9.17
N LEU A 91 2.63 4.79 9.04
CA LEU A 91 1.26 4.66 8.49
C LEU A 91 0.24 5.52 9.24
N SER A 92 0.37 5.62 10.57
CA SER A 92 -0.48 6.43 11.44
C SER A 92 -0.43 7.93 11.15
N SER A 93 0.62 8.42 10.48
CA SER A 93 0.76 9.83 10.12
C SER A 93 -0.11 10.24 8.95
N TRP A 94 -0.75 9.27 8.28
CA TRP A 94 -1.60 9.46 7.11
C TRP A 94 -3.08 9.13 7.39
N ALA A 95 -3.40 8.91 8.67
CA ALA A 95 -4.71 8.50 9.15
C ALA A 95 -5.83 9.49 8.80
#